data_AF-A0A7R9RKS3-F1
#
_entry.id   AF-A0A7R9RKS3-F1
#
_cell.length_a   1.000
_cell.length_b   1.000
_cell.length_c   1.000
_cell.angle_alpha   90.00
_cell.angle_beta   90.00
_cell.angle_gamma   90.00
#
_symmetry.space_group_name_H-M   'P 1'
#
loop_
_entity.id
_entity.type
_entity.pdbx_description
1 polymer ?
#
loop_
_entity_poly.entity_id
_entity_poly.type
_entity_poly.pdbx_seq_one_letter_code
_entity_poly.pdbx_strand_id
1 'polypeptide(L)' 'ATCSVWGPTLFNAYTSQIPIPDAQKTRLIMYADDIVILSRGLRVDDKVQDALDEINKWAINQNIGLNPAKCQAMVLKQSI' A
#
# COMPACT_ATOMS: atom_id res chain seq x y z
N ALA A 1 -20.95 18.39 7.77
CA ALA A 1 -20.72 17.65 6.52
C ALA A 1 -21.52 16.36 6.59
N THR A 2 -22.48 16.14 5.70
CA THR A 2 -23.22 14.87 5.62
C THR A 2 -22.30 13.84 4.98
N CYS A 3 -21.78 12.90 5.77
CA CYS A 3 -20.94 11.80 5.25
C CYS A 3 -21.77 10.96 4.26
N SER A 4 -21.26 10.81 3.04
CA SER A 4 -21.87 9.94 2.03
C SER A 4 -21.72 8.48 2.45
N VAL A 5 -22.83 7.72 2.48
CA VAL A 5 -22.84 6.28 2.79
C VAL A 5 -22.09 5.47 1.73
N TRP A 6 -22.12 5.93 0.47
CA TRP A 6 -21.50 5.25 -0.66
C TRP A 6 -20.05 5.63 -0.90
N GLY A 7 -19.60 6.77 -0.37
CA GLY A 7 -18.23 7.26 -0.54
C GLY A 7 -17.17 6.19 -0.21
N PRO A 8 -17.24 5.54 0.97
CA PRO A 8 -16.29 4.49 1.35
C PRO A 8 -16.31 3.28 0.41
N THR A 9 -17.49 2.83 -0.01
CA THR A 9 -17.63 1.67 -0.91
C THR A 9 -17.06 1.96 -2.29
N LEU A 10 -17.34 3.15 -2.84
CA LEU A 10 -16.79 3.58 -4.12
C LEU A 10 -15.27 3.72 -4.05
N PHE A 11 -14.76 4.26 -2.95
CA PHE A 11 -13.32 4.36 -2.73
C PHE A 11 -12.65 2.98 -2.69
N ASN A 12 -13.22 2.02 -1.96
CA ASN A 12 -12.71 0.64 -1.93
C ASN A 12 -12.75 -0.04 -3.30
N ALA A 13 -13.80 0.19 -4.10
CA ALA A 13 -13.89 -0.33 -5.46
C ALA A 13 -12.88 0.35 -6.41
N TYR A 14 -12.52 1.60 -6.14
CA TYR A 14 -11.51 2.32 -6.89
C TYR A 14 -10.09 1.84 -6.57
N THR A 15 -9.77 1.67 -5.28
CA THR A 15 -8.47 1.20 -4.81
C THR A 15 -8.23 -0.29 -5.02
N SER A 16 -9.27 -1.08 -5.39
CA SER A 16 -9.08 -2.49 -5.75
C SER A 16 -8.22 -2.70 -7.01
N GLN A 17 -7.94 -1.64 -7.77
CA GLN A 17 -7.09 -1.67 -8.96
C GLN A 17 -5.60 -1.41 -8.65
N ILE A 18 -5.24 -1.20 -7.38
CA ILE A 18 -3.84 -1.03 -6.98
C ILE A 18 -3.04 -2.28 -7.39
N PRO A 19 -1.87 -2.12 -8.05
CA PRO A 19 -1.05 -3.25 -8.43
C PRO A 19 -0.62 -4.03 -7.19
N ILE A 20 -0.84 -5.35 -7.22
CA ILE A 20 -0.34 -6.24 -6.17
C ILE A 20 1.11 -6.58 -6.55
N PRO A 21 2.12 -6.16 -5.76
CA PRO A 21 3.52 -6.50 -6.04
C PRO A 21 3.71 -8.02 -6.01
N ASP A 22 4.70 -8.53 -6.75
CA ASP A 22 4.94 -9.97 -6.96
C ASP A 22 4.61 -10.83 -5.72
N ALA A 23 3.53 -11.60 -5.86
CA ALA A 23 2.81 -12.25 -4.76
C ALA A 23 3.63 -13.32 -4.04
N GLN A 24 4.78 -13.71 -4.58
CA GLN A 24 5.63 -14.74 -3.98
C GLN A 24 6.46 -14.24 -2.78
N LYS A 25 6.68 -12.92 -2.63
CA LYS A 25 7.61 -12.38 -1.61
C LYS A 25 7.06 -11.18 -0.83
N THR A 26 6.07 -10.50 -1.40
CA THR A 26 5.48 -9.27 -0.87
C THR A 26 3.96 -9.44 -0.76
N ARG A 27 3.39 -8.94 0.34
CA ARG A 27 1.94 -8.89 0.57
C ARG A 27 1.50 -7.46 0.78
N LEU A 28 0.44 -7.09 0.09
CA LEU A 28 -0.23 -5.81 0.26
C LEU A 28 -1.46 -6.00 1.16
N ILE A 29 -1.56 -5.21 2.23
CA ILE A 29 -2.73 -5.14 3.10
C ILE A 29 -3.27 -3.72 3.02
N MET A 30 -4.56 -3.57 2.77
CA MET A 30 -5.20 -2.27 2.63
C MET A 30 -6.40 -2.17 3.56
N TYR A 31 -6.60 -0.99 4.12
CA TYR A 31 -7.79 -0.66 4.89
C TYR A 31 -8.13 0.81 4.69
N ALA A 32 -9.26 1.09 4.04
CA ALA A 32 -9.60 2.44 3.60
C ALA A 32 -8.44 3.08 2.81
N ASP A 33 -7.93 4.23 3.25
CA ASP A 33 -6.81 4.96 2.65
C ASP A 33 -5.42 4.46 3.10
N ASP A 34 -5.35 3.64 4.14
CA ASP A 34 -4.09 3.11 4.66
C ASP A 34 -3.66 1.85 3.92
N ILE A 35 -2.37 1.81 3.58
CA ILE A 35 -1.73 0.72 2.85
C ILE A 35 -0.50 0.24 3.62
N VAL A 36 -0.36 -1.08 3.77
CA VAL A 36 0.79 -1.73 4.39
C VAL A 36 1.40 -2.73 3.42
N ILE A 37 2.70 -2.57 3.15
CA ILE A 37 3.50 -3.50 2.35
C ILE A 37 4.31 -4.37 3.30
N LEU A 38 4.06 -5.68 3.26
CA LEU A 38 4.78 -6.67 4.05
C LEU A 38 5.69 -7.48 3.14
N SER A 39 6.97 -7.56 3.48
CA SER A 39 7.94 -8.39 2.78
C SER A 39 8.65 -9.31 3.76
N ARG A 40 9.00 -10.52 3.32
CA ARG A 40 9.77 -11.50 4.10
C ARG A 40 10.94 -12.05 3.28
N GLY A 41 12.05 -12.34 3.95
CA GLY A 41 13.24 -12.97 3.36
C GLY A 41 14.45 -12.06 3.26
N LEU A 42 15.37 -12.37 2.34
CA LEU A 42 16.57 -11.57 2.08
C LEU A 42 16.23 -10.33 1.23
N ARG A 43 16.98 -9.23 1.41
CA ARG A 43 16.79 -7.94 0.69
C ARG A 43 15.35 -7.42 0.80
N VAL A 44 14.87 -7.27 2.03
CA VAL A 44 13.51 -6.79 2.33
C VAL A 44 13.34 -5.35 1.86
N ASP A 45 14.34 -4.51 2.10
CA ASP A 45 14.30 -3.08 1.81
C ASP A 45 14.12 -2.82 0.31
N ASP A 46 14.95 -3.44 -0.54
CA ASP A 46 14.85 -3.33 -2.00
C ASP A 46 13.45 -3.73 -2.51
N LYS A 47 12.91 -4.84 -2.03
CA LYS A 47 11.60 -5.34 -2.45
C LYS A 47 10.45 -4.45 -2.01
N VAL A 48 10.53 -3.90 -0.80
CA VAL A 48 9.52 -2.98 -0.29
C VAL A 48 9.58 -1.66 -1.05
N GLN A 49 10.78 -1.21 -1.41
CA GLN A 49 10.98 -0.01 -2.23
C GLN A 49 10.44 -0.20 -3.65
N ASP A 50 10.75 -1.33 -4.31
CA ASP A 50 10.23 -1.64 -5.64
C ASP A 50 8.68 -1.67 -5.65
N ALA A 51 8.09 -2.31 -4.64
CA ALA A 51 6.64 -2.34 -4.46
C ALA A 51 6.04 -0.94 -4.21
N LEU A 52 6.70 -0.12 -3.40
CA LEU A 52 6.28 1.25 -3.13
C LEU A 52 6.34 2.11 -4.41
N ASP A 53 7.37 1.93 -5.23
CA ASP A 53 7.55 2.67 -6.48
C ASP A 53 6.47 2.31 -7.50
N GLU A 54 6.07 1.03 -7.59
CA GLU A 54 4.95 0.59 -8.44
C GLU A 54 3.62 1.20 -7.98
N ILE A 55 3.34 1.17 -6.68
CA ILE A 55 2.13 1.77 -6.11
C ILE A 55 2.14 3.29 -6.33
N ASN A 56 3.28 3.95 -6.15
CA ASN A 56 3.40 5.39 -6.37
C ASN A 56 3.15 5.76 -7.84
N LYS A 57 3.69 4.99 -8.79
CA LYS A 57 3.40 5.17 -10.22
C LYS A 57 1.91 5.03 -10.54
N TRP A 58 1.26 4.01 -9.97
CA TRP A 58 -0.18 3.83 -10.11
C TRP A 58 -0.95 5.01 -9.51
N ALA A 59 -0.58 5.45 -8.30
CA ALA A 59 -1.24 6.55 -7.58
C ALA A 59 -1.15 7.86 -8.38
N ILE A 60 0.03 8.18 -8.93
CA ILE A 60 0.22 9.35 -9.80
C ILE A 60 -0.68 9.26 -11.03
N ASN A 61 -0.75 8.10 -11.69
CA ASN A 61 -1.63 7.91 -12.85
C ASN A 61 -3.12 8.06 -12.51
N GLN A 62 -3.48 7.79 -11.26
CA GLN A 62 -4.83 7.93 -10.71
C GLN A 62 -5.10 9.30 -10.08
N ASN A 63 -4.15 10.25 -10.15
CA ASN A 63 -4.22 11.55 -9.47
C ASN A 63 -4.39 11.45 -7.94
N ILE A 64 -3.85 10.40 -7.33
CA ILE A 64 -3.80 10.21 -5.88
C ILE A 64 -2.38 10.51 -5.40
N GLY A 65 -2.25 11.34 -4.38
CA GLY A 65 -0.97 11.61 -3.72
C GLY A 65 -0.75 10.71 -2.51
N LEU A 66 0.39 10.01 -2.46
CA LEU A 66 0.87 9.40 -1.22
C LEU A 66 1.39 10.50 -0.29
N ASN A 67 1.30 10.31 1.03
CA ASN A 67 1.79 11.26 2.01
C ASN A 67 3.14 10.80 2.59
N PRO A 68 4.28 11.34 2.11
CA PRO A 68 5.61 10.87 2.53
C PRO A 68 5.87 11.09 4.02
N ALA A 69 5.25 12.11 4.62
CA ALA A 69 5.42 12.41 6.04
C ALA A 69 4.73 11.38 6.94
N LYS A 70 3.71 10.67 6.42
CA LYS A 70 3.02 9.58 7.12
C LYS A 70 3.55 8.20 6.75
N CYS A 71 4.27 8.06 5.64
CA CYS A 71 4.87 6.79 5.23
C CYS A 71 6.03 6.42 6.16
N GLN A 72 5.99 5.21 6.70
CA GLN A 72 7.03 4.68 7.58
C GLN A 72 7.41 3.26 7.18
N ALA A 73 8.70 2.94 7.26
CA ALA A 73 9.22 1.59 7.12
C ALA A 73 9.53 1.02 8.50
N MET A 74 9.03 -0.18 8.80
CA MET A 74 9.23 -0.84 10.09
C MET A 74 9.66 -2.28 9.90
N VAL A 75 10.68 -2.70 10.65
CA VAL A 75 11.14 -4.09 10.70
C VAL A 75 10.54 -4.77 11.92
N LEU A 76 9.70 -5.77 11.69
CA LEU A 76 9.15 -6.60 12.76
C LEU A 76 10.04 -7.82 12.97
N LYS A 77 10.74 -7.86 14.10
CA LYS A 77 11.51 -9.03 14.54
C LYS A 77 10.68 -9.83 15.52
N GLN A 78 10.36 -11.07 15.19
CA GLN A 78 9.75 -12.01 16.13
C GLN A 78 10.87 -12.64 16.97
N SER A 79 11.00 -12.25 18.23
CA SER A 79 11.82 -13.00 19.19
C SER A 79 11.01 -14.21 19.66
N ILE A 80 11.56 -15.40 19.42
CA ILE A 80 11.10 -16.66 20.00
C ILE A 80 11.89 -16.89 21.29
#